data_AF-A0AB39T1S9-F1
#
_entry.id   AF-A0AB39T1S9-F1
#
_cell.length_a   1.000
_cell.length_b   1.000
_cell.length_c   1.000
_cell.angle_alpha   90.00
_cell.angle_beta   90.00
_cell.angle_gamma   90.00
#
_symmetry.space_group_name_H-M   'P 1'
#
loop_
_entity.id
_entity.type
_entity.pdbx_description
1 polymer ?
#
loop_
_entity_poly.entity_id
_entity_poly.type
_entity_poly.pdbx_seq_one_letter_code
_entity_poly.pdbx_strand_id
1 'polypeptide(L)'
;MTLRYITLADAVRLEFERTHPGGKNTLLCVGLCRRRLDREDFRETPWHGRAASCRRCEGFRYVDVLREQITWELVQAREKLRAYQRYAQTLRLERLNRVVIELWPVEEDEEN
;
A
#
# COMPACT_ATOMS: atom_id res chain seq x y z
N MET A 1 -13.92 26.48 -3.34
CA MET A 1 -14.10 25.07 -2.93
C MET A 1 -12.86 24.31 -3.34
N THR A 2 -11.97 24.00 -2.38
CA THR A 2 -10.77 23.22 -2.65
C THR A 2 -11.17 21.76 -2.86
N LEU A 3 -10.89 21.21 -4.04
CA LEU A 3 -10.96 19.77 -4.28
C LEU A 3 -9.91 19.11 -3.39
N ARG A 4 -10.31 18.74 -2.17
CA ARG A 4 -9.49 17.89 -1.31
C ARG A 4 -9.43 16.52 -1.99
N TYR A 5 -8.26 16.16 -2.50
CA TYR A 5 -7.99 14.80 -2.95
C TYR A 5 -8.32 13.85 -1.80
N ILE A 6 -9.37 13.05 -1.96
CA ILE A 6 -9.73 12.00 -1.00
C ILE A 6 -8.76 10.85 -1.26
N THR A 7 -7.88 10.58 -0.30
CA THR A 7 -7.04 9.38 -0.37
C THR A 7 -7.89 8.14 -0.10
N LEU A 8 -7.41 6.95 -0.50
CA LEU A 8 -8.06 5.68 -0.15
C LEU A 8 -8.25 5.56 1.37
N ALA A 9 -7.28 6.05 2.16
CA ALA A 9 -7.35 6.04 3.61
C ALA A 9 -8.47 6.95 4.14
N ASP A 10 -8.66 8.12 3.52
CA ASP A 10 -9.75 9.04 3.87
C ASP A 10 -11.12 8.45 3.52
N ALA A 11 -11.23 7.80 2.36
CA ALA A 11 -12.46 7.12 1.93
C ALA A 11 -12.86 6.02 2.92
N VAL A 12 -11.91 5.16 3.30
CA VAL A 12 -12.13 4.10 4.31
C VAL A 12 -12.53 4.68 5.65
N ARG A 13 -11.90 5.77 6.09
CA ARG A 13 -12.23 6.42 7.37
C ARG A 13 -13.64 7.04 7.35
N LEU A 14 -14.02 7.67 6.24
CA LEU A 14 -15.34 8.26 6.06
C LEU A 14 -16.44 7.19 6.03
N GLU A 15 -16.20 6.09 5.34
CA GLU A 15 -17.11 4.95 5.31
C GLU A 15 -17.27 4.34 6.71
N PHE A 16 -16.17 4.15 7.43
CA PHE A 16 -16.20 3.71 8.81
C PHE A 16 -17.02 4.65 9.70
N GLU A 17 -16.81 5.96 9.63
CA GLU A 17 -17.58 6.94 10.42
C GLU A 17 -19.08 6.96 10.04
N ARG A 18 -19.42 6.73 8.77
CA ARG A 18 -20.82 6.60 8.32
C ARG A 18 -21.50 5.38 8.93
N THR A 19 -20.80 4.24 8.96
CA THR A 19 -21.30 3.00 9.57
C THR A 19 -21.33 3.06 11.10
N HIS A 20 -20.39 3.79 11.71
CA HIS A 20 -20.18 3.86 13.16
C HIS A 20 -20.11 5.32 13.65
N PRO A 21 -21.23 6.05 13.67
CA PRO A 21 -21.22 7.48 14.03
C PRO A 21 -20.71 7.68 15.46
N GLY A 22 -19.63 8.46 15.60
CA GLY A 22 -18.96 8.72 16.88
C GLY A 22 -18.26 7.51 17.49
N GLY A 23 -18.00 6.46 16.70
CA GLY A 23 -17.36 5.23 17.17
C GLY A 23 -18.23 4.35 18.08
N LYS A 24 -19.56 4.53 18.05
CA LYS A 24 -20.50 3.65 18.76
C LYS A 24 -20.30 2.19 18.33
N ASN A 25 -20.42 1.25 19.28
CA ASN A 25 -20.26 -0.20 19.05
C ASN A 25 -18.91 -0.64 18.46
N THR A 26 -17.88 0.22 18.53
CA THR A 26 -16.52 -0.14 18.15
C THR A 26 -15.64 -0.33 19.38
N LEU A 27 -14.66 -1.22 19.29
CA LEU A 27 -13.63 -1.43 20.31
C LEU A 27 -12.26 -1.19 19.69
N LEU A 28 -11.34 -0.60 20.47
CA LEU A 28 -9.95 -0.47 20.05
C LEU A 28 -9.22 -1.78 20.34
N CYS A 29 -8.66 -2.41 19.31
CA CYS A 29 -7.82 -3.57 19.50
C CYS A 29 -6.45 -3.15 20.08
N VAL A 30 -6.06 -3.77 21.19
CA VAL A 30 -4.77 -3.57 21.87
C VAL A 30 -3.67 -4.48 21.27
N GLY A 31 -4.03 -5.38 20.36
CA GLY A 31 -3.09 -6.23 19.61
C GLY A 31 -2.31 -5.47 18.54
N LEU A 32 -1.70 -6.22 17.61
CA LEU A 32 -0.82 -5.67 16.57
C LEU A 32 -1.52 -4.70 15.62
N CYS A 33 -2.81 -4.92 15.33
CA CYS A 33 -3.51 -4.09 14.35
C CYS A 33 -3.78 -2.67 14.85
N ARG A 34 -3.86 -2.43 16.17
CA ARG A 34 -4.10 -1.12 16.81
C ARG A 34 -5.21 -0.27 16.17
N ARG A 35 -6.24 -0.93 15.62
CA ARG A 35 -7.37 -0.31 14.91
C ARG A 35 -8.63 -0.38 15.76
N ARG A 36 -9.52 0.60 15.55
CA ARG A 36 -10.92 0.48 15.99
C ARG A 36 -11.64 -0.44 15.02
N LEU A 37 -12.31 -1.44 15.57
CA LEU A 37 -13.03 -2.47 14.84
C LEU A 37 -14.40 -2.66 15.48
N ASP A 38 -15.29 -3.33 14.77
CA ASP A 38 -16.64 -3.54 15.22
C ASP A 38 -16.65 -4.51 16.38
N ARG A 39 -17.58 -4.36 17.31
CA ARG A 39 -17.69 -5.25 18.47
C ARG A 39 -17.85 -6.72 18.06
N GLU A 40 -18.43 -6.99 16.90
CA GLU A 40 -18.59 -8.32 16.32
C GLU A 40 -17.26 -8.98 15.92
N ASP A 41 -16.21 -8.19 15.67
CA ASP A 41 -14.87 -8.68 15.34
C ASP A 41 -14.08 -9.16 16.58
N PHE A 42 -14.68 -9.08 17.76
CA PHE A 42 -14.12 -9.58 19.01
C PHE A 42 -14.83 -10.88 19.40
N ARG A 43 -14.10 -11.85 19.97
CA ARG A 43 -14.67 -13.15 20.38
C ARG A 43 -15.46 -13.03 21.67
N GLU A 44 -14.89 -12.31 22.63
CA GLU A 44 -15.51 -11.99 23.91
C GLU A 44 -15.63 -10.47 24.03
N THR A 45 -16.75 -10.00 24.59
CA THR A 45 -16.83 -8.61 25.01
C THR A 45 -15.93 -8.46 26.23
N PRO A 46 -14.87 -7.64 26.18
CA PRO A 46 -13.96 -7.48 27.29
C PRO A 46 -14.74 -6.87 28.46
N TRP A 47 -15.05 -7.69 29.45
CA TRP A 47 -15.56 -7.23 30.73
C TRP A 47 -14.41 -6.60 31.52
N HIS A 48 -14.74 -5.63 32.37
CA HIS A 48 -13.84 -4.74 33.11
C HIS A 48 -12.40 -5.28 33.32
N GLY A 49 -11.42 -4.63 32.68
CA GLY A 49 -9.99 -4.83 32.94
C GLY A 49 -9.22 -5.72 31.96
N ARG A 50 -9.87 -6.46 31.05
CA ARG A 50 -9.15 -7.22 30.01
C ARG A 50 -8.87 -6.37 28.77
N ALA A 51 -7.65 -6.47 28.24
CA ALA A 51 -7.27 -5.84 26.98
C ALA A 51 -8.08 -6.47 25.83
N ALA A 52 -8.73 -5.63 25.02
CA ALA A 52 -9.52 -6.08 23.88
C ALA A 52 -8.62 -6.53 22.73
N SER A 53 -8.67 -7.80 22.33
CA SER A 53 -7.99 -8.34 21.15
C SER A 53 -9.04 -8.74 20.11
N CYS A 54 -8.92 -8.27 18.87
CA CYS A 54 -9.81 -8.73 17.82
C CYS A 54 -9.50 -10.19 17.47
N ARG A 55 -10.45 -10.91 16.87
CA ARG A 55 -10.31 -12.32 16.46
C ARG A 55 -9.04 -12.59 15.65
N ARG A 56 -8.65 -11.64 14.80
CA ARG A 56 -7.39 -11.71 14.05
C ARG A 56 -6.18 -11.65 14.98
N CYS A 57 -6.12 -10.69 15.90
CA CYS A 57 -4.99 -10.54 16.81
C CYS A 57 -4.92 -11.64 17.88
N GLU A 58 -6.04 -12.25 18.28
CA GLU A 58 -6.07 -13.38 19.22
C GLU A 58 -5.35 -14.63 18.69
N GLY A 59 -5.44 -14.88 17.38
CA GLY A 59 -4.77 -16.00 16.73
C GLY A 59 -3.34 -15.71 16.27
N PHE A 60 -2.90 -14.45 16.33
CA PHE A 60 -1.64 -14.02 15.75
C PHE A 60 -0.46 -14.44 16.62
N ARG A 61 0.31 -15.42 16.12
CA ARG A 61 1.57 -15.85 16.72
C ARG A 61 2.70 -15.03 16.15
N TYR A 62 3.85 -15.05 16.83
CA TYR A 62 5.08 -14.44 16.33
C TYR A 62 5.43 -14.91 14.90
N VAL A 63 5.16 -16.17 14.57
CA VAL A 63 5.39 -16.76 13.24
C VAL A 63 4.54 -16.09 12.16
N ASP A 64 3.31 -15.66 12.48
CA ASP A 64 2.43 -14.99 11.52
C ASP A 64 2.94 -13.58 11.19
N VAL A 65 3.47 -12.87 12.19
CA VAL A 65 4.14 -11.58 12.01
C VAL A 65 5.35 -11.71 11.10
N LEU A 66 6.20 -12.70 11.36
CA LEU A 66 7.39 -12.97 10.55
C LEU A 66 6.98 -13.27 9.10
N ARG A 67 5.92 -14.06 8.91
CA ARG A 67 5.41 -14.41 7.58
C ARG A 67 4.87 -13.18 6.84
N GLU A 68 4.09 -12.31 7.49
CA GLU A 68 3.59 -11.07 6.89
C GLU A 68 4.74 -10.12 6.52
N GLN A 69 5.79 -10.05 7.34
CA GLN A 69 6.96 -9.26 7.04
C GLN A 69 7.71 -9.79 5.81
N ILE A 70 7.97 -11.11 5.76
CA ILE A 70 8.63 -11.74 4.60
C ILE A 70 7.82 -11.52 3.32
N THR A 71 6.49 -11.70 3.36
CA THR A 71 5.66 -11.51 2.18
C THR A 71 5.69 -10.06 1.71
N TRP A 72 5.66 -9.10 2.63
CA TRP A 72 5.78 -7.68 2.31
C TRP A 72 7.14 -7.35 1.68
N GLU A 73 8.23 -7.84 2.25
CA GLU A 73 9.59 -7.65 1.72
C GLU A 73 9.74 -8.24 0.31
N LEU A 74 9.16 -9.43 0.06
CA LEU A 74 9.16 -10.06 -1.27
C LEU A 74 8.38 -9.24 -2.30
N VAL A 75 7.25 -8.64 -1.92
CA VAL A 75 6.48 -7.75 -2.81
C VAL A 75 7.29 -6.51 -3.16
N GLN A 76 7.94 -5.88 -2.16
CA GLN A 76 8.83 -4.74 -2.38
C GLN A 76 10.01 -5.11 -3.31
N ALA A 77 10.63 -6.27 -3.10
CA ALA A 77 11.73 -6.74 -3.93
C ALA A 77 11.30 -6.98 -5.39
N ARG A 78 10.13 -7.58 -5.61
CA ARG A 78 9.56 -7.78 -6.95
C ARG A 78 9.30 -6.47 -7.68
N GLU A 79 8.75 -5.48 -6.98
CA GLU A 79 8.47 -4.19 -7.60
C GLU A 79 9.76 -3.42 -7.93
N LYS A 80 10.78 -3.50 -7.06
CA LYS A 80 12.14 -3.00 -7.37
C LYS A 80 12.71 -3.66 -8.63
N LEU A 81 12.60 -4.98 -8.76
CA LEU A 81 13.06 -5.70 -9.95
C LEU A 81 12.35 -5.24 -11.23
N ARG A 82 11.02 -5.04 -11.17
CA ARG A 82 10.26 -4.49 -12.31
C ARG A 82 10.71 -3.09 -12.68
N ALA A 83 11.02 -2.24 -11.69
CA ALA A 83 11.57 -0.91 -11.94
C ALA A 83 12.94 -0.98 -12.62
N TYR A 84 13.84 -1.85 -12.15
CA TYR A 84 15.14 -2.07 -12.78
C TYR A 84 15.02 -2.60 -14.22
N GLN A 85 14.07 -3.50 -14.48
CA GLN A 85 13.83 -4.00 -15.84
C GLN A 85 13.35 -2.90 -16.77
N ARG A 86 12.40 -2.05 -16.33
CA ARG A 86 11.95 -0.88 -17.07
C ARG A 86 13.11 0.07 -17.36
N TYR A 87 13.94 0.35 -16.36
CA TYR A 87 15.11 1.22 -16.52
C TYR A 87 16.18 0.62 -17.46
N ALA A 88 16.41 -0.69 -17.41
CA ALA A 88 17.31 -1.35 -18.36
C ALA A 88 16.77 -1.28 -19.80
N GLN A 89 15.45 -1.37 -19.98
CA GLN A 89 14.82 -1.18 -21.29
C GLN A 89 14.99 0.26 -21.79
N THR A 90 14.82 1.28 -20.95
CA THR A 90 15.04 2.67 -21.36
C THR A 90 16.47 2.91 -21.80
N LEU A 91 17.47 2.41 -21.06
CA LEU A 91 18.88 2.51 -21.44
C LEU A 91 19.20 1.81 -22.78
N ARG A 92 18.55 0.68 -23.08
CA ARG A 92 18.69 -0.01 -24.37
C ARG A 92 18.11 0.83 -25.50
N LEU A 93 16.96 1.45 -25.29
CA LEU A 93 16.33 2.33 -26.27
C LEU A 93 17.16 3.60 -26.49
N GLU A 94 17.70 4.21 -25.44
CA GLU A 94 18.62 5.36 -25.56
C GLU A 94 19.87 4.99 -26.36
N ARG A 95 20.46 3.82 -26.10
CA ARG A 95 21.59 3.31 -26.87
C ARG A 95 21.22 3.13 -28.35
N LEU A 96 20.09 2.51 -28.64
CA LEU A 96 19.62 2.33 -30.02
C LEU A 96 19.35 3.67 -30.69
N ASN A 97 18.69 4.60 -30.00
CA ASN A 97 18.40 5.93 -30.53
C ASN A 97 19.70 6.68 -30.87
N ARG A 98 20.70 6.64 -29.98
CA ARG A 98 22.02 7.22 -30.25
C ARG A 98 22.66 6.62 -31.50
N VAL A 99 22.65 5.29 -31.63
CA VAL A 99 23.20 4.59 -32.80
C VAL A 99 22.45 5.00 -34.08
N VAL A 100 21.12 5.11 -34.04
CA VAL A 100 20.30 5.57 -35.18
C VAL A 100 20.65 7.00 -35.58
N ILE A 101 20.81 7.91 -34.62
CA ILE A 101 21.22 9.32 -34.87
C ILE A 101 22.61 9.37 -35.52
N GLU A 102 23.55 8.53 -35.08
CA GLU A 102 24.90 8.47 -35.65
C GLU A 102 24.92 7.87 -37.08
N LEU A 103 24.01 6.94 -37.39
CA LEU A 103 23.93 6.26 -38.70
C LEU A 103 23.08 6.98 -39.75
N TRP A 104 22.13 7.80 -39.31
CA TRP A 104 21.26 8.60 -40.18
C TRP A 104 21.28 10.04 -39.68
N PRO A 105 22.39 10.79 -39.88
CA PRO A 105 22.36 12.21 -39.62
C PRO A 105 21.24 12.80 -40.47
N VAL A 106 20.28 13.44 -39.82
CA VAL A 106 19.28 14.24 -40.52
C VAL A 106 20.07 15.38 -41.13
N GLU A 107 20.31 15.32 -42.44
CA GLU A 107 20.78 16.50 -43.18
C GLU A 107 19.69 17.56 -42.97
N GLU A 108 20.02 18.61 -42.21
CA GLU A 108 19.19 19.80 -42.16
C GLU A 108 19.22 20.36 -43.59
N ASP A 109 18.16 20.08 -44.35
CA ASP A 109 17.91 20.78 -45.59
C ASP A 109 17.76 22.27 -45.25
N GLU A 110 18.86 23.02 -45.34
CA GLU A 110 18.88 24.47 -45.42
C GLU A 110 18.18 24.88 -46.73
N GLU A 111 16.86 24.78 -46.77
CA GLU A 111 16.06 25.39 -47.83
C GLU A 111 15.70 26.84 -47.46
N ASN A 112 16.35 27.71 -48.24
CA ASN A 112 16.13 29.12 -48.51
C ASN A 112 14.72 29.40 -49.06
#